data_AF-A0A535WZ38-F1
#
_entry.id   AF-A0A535WZ38-F1
#
_cell.length_a   1.000
_cell.length_b   1.000
_cell.length_c   1.000
_cell.angle_alpha   90.00
_cell.angle_beta   90.00
_cell.angle_gamma   90.00
#
_symmetry.space_group_name_H-M   'P 1'
#
loop_
_entity.id
_entity.type
_entity.pdbx_description
1 polymer ?
#
loop_
_entity_poly.entity_id
_entity_poly.type
_entity_poly.pdbx_seq_one_letter_code
_entity_poly.pdbx_strand_id
1 'polypeptide(L)'
;MGNRHGRGLDDLATRMARHVVLLRGISLVRRNRIAMPELRAALAADGFRDVMTYVQSGNVVLSSRASPERVAKRVNAVIKQRLGLDIVVLVRSDDELAE
;
A
#
# COMPACT_ATOMS: atom_id res chain seq x y z
N MET A 1 9.65 -45.16 -5.69
CA MET A 1 10.06 -44.62 -4.37
C MET A 1 10.21 -43.10 -4.54
N GLY A 2 9.52 -42.31 -3.72
CA GLY A 2 9.14 -40.92 -4.04
C GLY A 2 10.26 -39.88 -4.00
N ASN A 3 10.47 -39.20 -5.11
CA ASN A 3 11.20 -37.93 -5.17
C ASN A 3 10.25 -36.80 -4.72
N ARG A 4 10.14 -36.59 -3.40
CA ARG A 4 9.46 -35.40 -2.87
C ARG A 4 10.40 -34.21 -2.97
N HIS A 5 10.17 -33.44 -4.02
CA HIS A 5 10.56 -32.05 -4.15
C HIS A 5 10.07 -31.28 -2.91
N GLY A 6 10.99 -30.97 -1.99
CA GLY A 6 10.79 -29.93 -0.99
C GLY A 6 10.93 -28.56 -1.66
N ARG A 7 9.94 -28.17 -2.44
CA ARG A 7 9.78 -26.81 -3.01
C ARG A 7 8.53 -26.24 -2.36
N GLY A 8 8.66 -25.28 -1.44
CA GLY A 8 7.46 -24.72 -0.83
C GLY A 8 7.60 -23.76 0.36
N LEU A 9 8.81 -23.45 0.84
CA LEU A 9 8.99 -22.43 1.89
C LEU A 9 9.83 -21.23 1.45
N ASP A 10 10.65 -21.37 0.40
CA ASP A 10 11.48 -20.29 -0.14
C ASP A 10 10.69 -19.33 -1.07
N ASP A 11 9.59 -19.79 -1.67
CA ASP A 11 8.76 -19.01 -2.59
C ASP A 11 7.87 -17.95 -1.89
N LEU A 12 7.56 -18.16 -0.60
CA LEU A 12 6.74 -17.23 0.20
C LEU A 12 7.52 -16.00 0.65
N ALA A 13 8.84 -16.11 0.81
CA ALA A 13 9.68 -15.01 1.27
C ALA A 13 9.96 -13.94 0.18
N THR A 14 9.67 -14.23 -1.09
CA THR A 14 10.00 -13.36 -2.24
C THR A 14 8.79 -12.69 -2.88
N ARG A 15 7.57 -13.22 -2.67
CA ARG A 15 6.36 -12.68 -3.32
C ARG A 15 6.00 -11.32 -2.71
N MET A 16 5.78 -10.33 -3.56
CA MET A 16 5.20 -9.08 -3.08
C MET A 16 3.73 -9.31 -2.76
N ALA A 17 3.35 -9.02 -1.52
CA ALA A 17 1.95 -9.03 -1.13
C ALA A 17 1.25 -7.76 -1.66
N ARG A 18 -0.03 -7.92 -2.02
CA ARG A 18 -0.87 -6.81 -2.47
C ARG A 18 -1.54 -6.21 -1.24
N HIS A 19 -1.44 -4.89 -1.11
CA HIS A 19 -1.91 -4.15 0.04
C HIS A 19 -3.00 -3.16 -0.39
N VAL A 20 -4.09 -3.13 0.35
CA VAL A 20 -5.12 -2.10 0.28
C VAL A 20 -4.83 -1.07 1.38
N VAL A 21 -4.56 0.15 0.97
CA VAL A 21 -4.26 1.29 1.81
C VAL A 21 -5.49 2.18 1.88
N LEU A 22 -6.01 2.35 3.09
CA LEU A 22 -7.20 3.13 3.40
C LEU A 22 -6.77 4.46 4.01
N LEU A 23 -7.04 5.55 3.29
CA LEU A 23 -6.76 6.90 3.77
C LEU A 23 -7.99 7.45 4.50
N ARG A 24 -7.83 7.85 5.76
CA ARG A 24 -8.93 8.37 6.59
C ARG A 24 -8.86 9.88 6.72
N GLY A 25 -10.02 10.53 6.77
CA GLY A 25 -10.12 11.98 6.96
C GLY A 25 -9.67 12.81 5.75
N ILE A 26 -9.67 12.22 4.54
CA ILE A 26 -9.45 12.95 3.29
C ILE A 26 -10.76 13.52 2.75
N SER A 27 -10.68 14.60 1.98
CA SER A 27 -11.83 15.19 1.30
C SER A 27 -11.52 15.43 -0.18
N LEU A 28 -12.53 15.31 -1.04
CA LEU A 28 -12.42 15.68 -2.45
C LEU A 28 -12.65 17.17 -2.71
N VAL A 29 -13.20 17.91 -1.73
CA VAL A 29 -13.74 19.26 -1.92
C VAL A 29 -13.20 20.28 -0.90
N ARG A 30 -12.70 19.84 0.27
CA ARG A 30 -12.24 20.72 1.37
C ARG A 30 -10.81 20.38 1.82
N ARG A 31 -10.44 20.77 3.04
CA ARG A 31 -9.15 20.48 3.71
C ARG A 31 -8.77 19.00 3.54
N ASN A 32 -7.48 18.70 3.43
CA ASN A 32 -6.91 17.36 3.17
C ASN A 32 -7.24 16.80 1.78
N ARG A 33 -7.18 17.66 0.75
CA ARG A 33 -7.30 17.24 -0.65
C ARG A 33 -5.99 16.63 -1.12
N ILE A 34 -6.05 15.41 -1.62
CA ILE A 34 -4.90 14.73 -2.23
C ILE A 34 -5.14 14.63 -3.74
N ALA A 35 -4.19 15.13 -4.53
CA ALA A 35 -4.18 14.86 -5.97
C ALA A 35 -3.73 13.41 -6.20
N MET A 36 -4.65 12.56 -6.67
CA MET A 36 -4.35 11.13 -6.88
C MET A 36 -3.14 10.87 -7.80
N PRO A 37 -2.94 11.61 -8.91
CA PRO A 37 -1.73 11.44 -9.73
C PRO A 37 -0.44 11.72 -8.97
N GLU A 38 -0.42 12.76 -8.13
CA GLU A 38 0.74 13.13 -7.32
C GLU A 38 1.02 12.08 -6.24
N LEU A 39 -0.02 11.58 -5.57
CA LEU A 39 0.10 10.49 -4.61
C LEU A 39 0.70 9.24 -5.24
N ARG A 40 0.21 8.84 -6.43
CA ARG A 40 0.76 7.67 -7.14
C ARG A 40 2.23 7.85 -7.48
N ALA A 41 2.60 9.03 -8.00
CA ALA A 41 3.98 9.34 -8.34
C ALA A 41 4.90 9.32 -7.11
N ALA A 42 4.46 9.92 -6.00
CA ALA A 42 5.22 9.95 -4.75
C ALA A 42 5.46 8.55 -4.18
N LEU A 43 4.43 7.69 -4.19
CA LEU A 43 4.55 6.32 -3.69
C LEU A 43 5.41 5.44 -4.61
N ALA A 44 5.29 5.60 -5.93
CA ALA A 44 6.16 4.90 -6.88
C ALA A 44 7.63 5.33 -6.72
N ALA A 45 7.89 6.62 -6.50
CA ALA A 45 9.24 7.13 -6.24
C ALA A 45 9.83 6.62 -4.91
N ASP A 46 9.00 6.28 -3.92
CA ASP A 46 9.42 5.62 -2.67
C ASP A 46 9.67 4.10 -2.84
N GLY A 47 9.48 3.57 -4.05
CA GLY A 47 9.77 2.18 -4.39
C GLY A 47 8.62 1.20 -4.16
N PHE A 48 7.39 1.69 -3.93
CA PHE A 48 6.20 0.84 -4.02
C PHE A 48 5.91 0.45 -5.48
N ARG A 49 5.43 -0.77 -5.69
CA ARG A 49 5.09 -1.27 -7.04
C ARG A 49 3.58 -1.36 -7.22
N ASP A 50 3.13 -1.45 -8.48
CA ASP A 50 1.71 -1.61 -8.86
C ASP A 50 0.77 -0.58 -8.20
N VAL A 51 1.23 0.65 -8.03
CA VAL A 51 0.50 1.70 -7.30
C VAL A 51 -0.72 2.14 -8.13
N MET A 52 -1.90 1.87 -7.61
CA MET A 52 -3.19 2.25 -8.19
C MET A 52 -4.02 3.01 -7.16
N THR A 53 -4.79 4.00 -7.58
CA THR A 53 -5.74 4.73 -6.71
C THR A 53 -7.17 4.42 -7.11
N TYR A 54 -8.05 4.19 -6.15
CA TYR A 54 -9.47 3.93 -6.36
C TYR A 54 -10.30 5.18 -6.08
N VAL A 55 -10.86 5.76 -7.16
CA VAL A 55 -11.75 6.94 -7.29
C VAL A 55 -12.13 7.70 -6.00
N GLN A 56 -13.41 8.00 -5.74
CA GLN A 56 -13.86 9.02 -4.79
C GLN A 56 -13.46 8.77 -3.32
N SER A 57 -13.03 7.56 -2.96
CA SER A 57 -12.60 7.24 -1.60
C SER A 57 -11.12 7.50 -1.34
N GLY A 58 -10.31 7.73 -2.39
CA GLY A 58 -8.86 7.96 -2.29
C GLY A 58 -8.07 6.79 -1.71
N ASN A 59 -8.62 5.57 -1.77
CA ASN A 59 -7.90 4.37 -1.36
C ASN A 59 -6.80 4.05 -2.38
N VAL A 60 -5.71 3.45 -1.92
CA VAL A 60 -4.58 3.03 -2.76
C VAL A 60 -4.44 1.52 -2.71
N VAL A 61 -4.11 0.91 -3.84
CA VAL A 61 -3.64 -0.46 -3.90
C VAL A 61 -2.18 -0.42 -4.34
N LEU A 62 -1.31 -1.16 -3.65
CA LEU A 62 0.11 -1.23 -3.98
C LEU A 62 0.70 -2.59 -3.61
N SER A 63 1.85 -2.91 -4.19
CA SER A 63 2.61 -4.12 -3.92
C SER A 63 3.84 -3.80 -3.06
N SER A 64 4.06 -4.59 -2.01
CA SER A 64 5.20 -4.43 -1.09
C SER A 64 5.63 -5.78 -0.50
N ARG A 65 6.91 -5.93 -0.14
CA ARG A 65 7.40 -7.04 0.70
C ARG A 65 7.36 -6.72 2.19
N ALA A 66 7.07 -5.47 2.55
CA ALA A 66 6.97 -5.04 3.94
C ALA A 66 5.63 -5.47 4.54
N SER A 67 5.58 -5.66 5.86
CA SER A 67 4.33 -5.91 6.59
C SER A 67 3.35 -4.74 6.45
N PRO A 68 2.02 -4.98 6.60
CA PRO A 68 1.00 -3.93 6.52
C PRO A 68 1.31 -2.70 7.39
N GLU A 69 1.81 -2.90 8.62
CA GLU A 69 2.18 -1.84 9.55
C GLU A 69 3.33 -0.97 9.04
N ARG A 70 4.35 -1.61 8.43
CA ARG A 70 5.49 -0.90 7.83
C ARG A 70 5.06 -0.14 6.57
N VAL A 71 4.16 -0.73 5.78
CA VAL A 71 3.54 -0.04 4.64
C VAL A 71 2.77 1.19 5.12
N ALA A 72 1.94 1.08 6.16
CA ALA A 72 1.16 2.19 6.71
C ALA A 72 2.05 3.36 7.14
N LYS A 73 3.10 3.07 7.91
CA LYS A 73 4.08 4.07 8.38
C LYS A 73 4.80 4.76 7.22
N ARG A 74 5.25 3.99 6.22
CA ARG A 74 5.95 4.54 5.05
C ARG A 74 5.03 5.40 4.19
N VAL A 75 3.80 4.96 3.91
CA VAL A 75 2.82 5.73 3.16
C VAL A 75 2.50 7.04 3.87
N ASN A 76 2.24 7.01 5.19
CA ASN A 76 2.02 8.23 5.96
C ASN A 76 3.22 9.20 5.86
N ALA A 77 4.44 8.69 6.00
CA ALA A 77 5.65 9.50 5.89
C ALA A 77 5.79 10.14 4.50
N VAL A 78 5.55 9.39 3.43
CA VAL A 78 5.57 9.92 2.05
C VAL A 78 4.53 11.01 1.88
N ILE A 79 3.30 10.79 2.34
CA ILE A 79 2.22 11.80 2.26
C ILE A 79 2.62 13.06 3.03
N LYS A 80 3.15 12.92 4.24
CA LYS A 80 3.57 14.05 5.06
C LYS A 80 4.71 14.84 4.44
N GLN A 81 5.73 14.17 3.91
CA GLN A 81 6.93 14.81 3.36
C GLN A 81 6.72 15.39 1.97
N ARG A 82 5.94 14.73 1.11
CA ARG A 82 5.76 15.12 -0.30
C ARG A 82 4.54 15.99 -0.53
N LEU A 83 3.45 15.74 0.20
CA LEU A 83 2.16 16.43 0.03
C LEU A 83 1.85 17.40 1.18
N GLY A 84 2.65 17.41 2.27
CA GLY A 84 2.45 18.30 3.41
C GLY A 84 1.19 17.99 4.23
N LEU A 85 0.68 16.76 4.14
CA LEU A 85 -0.58 16.35 4.79
C LEU A 85 -0.31 15.27 5.85
N ASP A 86 -0.95 15.41 7.01
CA ASP A 86 -0.92 14.37 8.04
C ASP A 86 -2.21 13.55 7.97
N ILE A 87 -2.13 12.41 7.28
CA ILE A 87 -3.29 11.56 6.96
C ILE A 87 -3.16 10.25 7.71
N VAL A 88 -4.24 9.83 8.38
CA VAL A 88 -4.29 8.51 9.03
C VAL A 88 -4.37 7.44 7.94
N VAL A 89 -3.43 6.49 8.00
CA VAL A 89 -3.29 5.40 7.01
C VAL A 89 -3.51 4.06 7.70
N LEU A 90 -4.47 3.28 7.20
CA LEU A 90 -4.65 1.87 7.57
C LEU A 90 -4.32 0.99 6.37
N VAL A 91 -3.77 -0.20 6.61
CA VAL A 91 -3.38 -1.11 5.53
C VAL A 91 -3.90 -2.52 5.82
N ARG A 92 -4.48 -3.16 4.81
CA ARG A 92 -4.89 -4.57 4.78
C ARG A 92 -4.10 -5.31 3.72
N SER A 93 -3.57 -6.49 4.02
CA SER A 93 -2.99 -7.40 3.02
C SER A 93 -4.07 -8.31 2.43
N ASP A 94 -3.76 -8.96 1.30
CA ASP A 94 -4.66 -9.95 0.69
C ASP A 94 -5.04 -11.09 1.64
N ASP A 95 -4.11 -11.51 2.51
CA ASP A 95 -4.36 -12.50 3.57
C ASP A 95 -5.46 -12.06 4.56
N GLU A 96 -5.64 -10.76 4.83
CA GLU A 96 -6.64 -10.26 5.78
C GLU A 96 -8.02 -9.99 5.15
N LEU A 97 -8.14 -10.03 3.82
CA LEU A 97 -9.38 -9.73 3.09
C LEU A 97 -10.11 -10.98 2.59
N ALA A 98 -9.49 -12.15 2.72
CA ALA A 98 -10.06 -13.44 2.34
C ALA A 98 -10.89 -14.11 3.44
N GLU A 99 -11.09 -13.43 4.59
CA GLU A 99 -11.90 -13.87 5.72
C GLU A 99 -13.23 -13.10 5.83
#